data_AF-A0A6C0DGZ2-F1
#
_entry.id   AF-A0A6C0DGZ2-F1
#
_cell.length_a   1.000
_cell.length_b   1.000
_cell.length_c   1.000
_cell.angle_alpha   90.00
_cell.angle_beta   90.00
_cell.angle_gamma   90.00
#
_symmetry.space_group_name_H-M   'P 1'
#
loop_
_entity.id
_entity.type
_entity.pdbx_description
1 polymer ?
#
loop_
_entity_poly.entity_id
_entity_poly.type
_entity_poly.pdbx_seq_one_letter_code
_entity_poly.pdbx_strand_id
1 'polypeptide(L)'
;MKSITLFYSYGMGGWGDFIKGLHTVWCWSKAMKRDVRIHFHNHIFGTLFPQHVHSEVQQIHLRLIDKVGKATLQDFLPLEQIDDIVVTCNWFSLTSVDNTYYTEFYRELYTTLIPVRPLIHPFSYHVLHCRLGDKYLTEATSCKGDNRIGSIAKLKSLVDEYNALGHEHTLVCSDSASIVKHLLTHVKGAFAICQQPYHIAYNSPTIHIHKDDIYTMIQEHEAMTHALTITKVAYSGFPITAARIGSVPLYIYEDNVRKLYNDLL
;
A
#
# COMPACT_ATOMS: atom_id res chain seq x y z
N MET A 1 9.56 -13.75 -26.62
CA MET A 1 9.94 -12.65 -25.69
C MET A 1 9.64 -13.14 -24.30
N LYS A 2 10.63 -13.14 -23.40
CA LYS A 2 10.53 -13.78 -22.08
C LYS A 2 9.84 -12.85 -21.06
N SER A 3 8.93 -13.38 -20.25
CA SER A 3 8.15 -12.62 -19.26
C SER A 3 8.29 -13.16 -17.84
N ILE A 4 7.94 -12.31 -16.87
CA ILE A 4 7.54 -12.69 -15.52
C ILE A 4 6.12 -12.17 -15.32
N THR A 5 5.21 -13.06 -14.95
CA THR A 5 3.78 -12.78 -14.79
C THR A 5 3.41 -12.82 -13.32
N LEU A 6 3.08 -11.66 -12.74
CA LEU A 6 2.58 -11.57 -11.37
C LEU A 6 1.07 -11.76 -11.33
N PHE A 7 0.62 -12.82 -10.66
CA PHE A 7 -0.79 -13.19 -10.57
C PHE A 7 -1.39 -12.75 -9.24
N TYR A 8 -2.30 -11.77 -9.28
CA TYR A 8 -3.10 -11.31 -8.16
C TYR A 8 -4.47 -11.98 -8.15
N SER A 9 -4.69 -12.90 -7.21
CA SER A 9 -6.02 -13.41 -6.91
C SER A 9 -6.72 -12.54 -5.84
N TYR A 10 -8.03 -12.68 -5.72
CA TYR A 10 -8.85 -12.09 -4.64
C TYR A 10 -8.36 -12.40 -3.21
N GLY A 11 -7.46 -13.37 -3.02
CA GLY A 11 -6.82 -13.69 -1.73
C GLY A 11 -5.51 -12.94 -1.46
N MET A 12 -5.04 -12.07 -2.35
CA MET A 12 -3.81 -11.29 -2.21
C MET A 12 -4.04 -9.88 -1.64
N GLY A 13 -3.03 -9.34 -0.94
CA GLY A 13 -3.18 -8.21 0.01
C GLY A 13 -3.64 -6.87 -0.57
N GLY A 14 -3.92 -5.92 0.33
CA GLY A 14 -4.36 -4.57 -0.02
C GLY A 14 -3.30 -3.77 -0.79
N TRP A 15 -3.56 -2.48 -1.05
CA TRP A 15 -2.67 -1.61 -1.87
C TRP A 15 -1.17 -1.74 -1.55
N GLY A 16 -0.80 -1.73 -0.27
CA GLY A 16 0.60 -1.84 0.15
C GLY A 16 1.28 -3.16 -0.26
N ASP A 17 0.53 -4.25 -0.37
CA ASP A 17 1.06 -5.57 -0.74
C ASP A 17 0.95 -5.83 -2.25
N PHE A 18 -0.02 -5.21 -2.92
CA PHE A 18 -0.01 -5.04 -4.38
C PHE A 18 1.26 -4.32 -4.84
N ILE A 19 1.57 -3.17 -4.25
CA ILE A 19 2.74 -2.37 -4.63
C ILE A 19 4.06 -3.06 -4.31
N LYS A 20 4.21 -3.69 -3.14
CA LYS A 20 5.43 -4.46 -2.81
C LYS A 20 5.66 -5.61 -3.77
N GLY A 21 4.62 -6.40 -4.08
CA GLY A 21 4.77 -7.54 -4.99
C GLY A 21 5.09 -7.13 -6.41
N LEU A 22 4.45 -6.06 -6.89
CA LEU A 22 4.72 -5.50 -8.21
C LEU A 22 6.15 -4.95 -8.32
N HIS A 23 6.61 -4.22 -7.30
CA HIS A 23 8.00 -3.76 -7.20
C HIS A 23 9.00 -4.94 -7.24
N THR A 24 8.79 -5.96 -6.41
CA THR A 24 9.65 -7.14 -6.35
C THR A 24 9.77 -7.84 -7.71
N VAL A 25 8.65 -8.09 -8.39
CA VAL A 25 8.65 -8.73 -9.71
C VAL A 25 9.28 -7.83 -10.78
N TRP A 26 9.08 -6.51 -10.70
CA TRP A 26 9.72 -5.55 -11.61
C TRP A 26 11.25 -5.57 -11.44
N CYS A 27 11.78 -5.60 -10.21
CA CYS A 27 13.23 -5.68 -9.96
C CYS A 27 13.82 -6.96 -10.57
N TRP A 28 13.15 -8.10 -10.38
CA TRP A 28 13.54 -9.37 -11.00
C TRP A 28 13.48 -9.31 -12.53
N SER A 29 12.48 -8.65 -13.10
CA SER A 29 12.33 -8.53 -14.55
C SER A 29 13.46 -7.72 -15.17
N LYS A 30 13.88 -6.59 -14.57
CA LYS A 30 15.03 -5.81 -15.06
C LYS A 30 16.32 -6.62 -14.94
N ALA A 31 16.55 -7.30 -13.82
CA ALA A 31 17.73 -8.15 -13.61
C ALA A 31 17.83 -9.30 -14.63
N MET A 32 16.70 -9.94 -14.96
CA MET A 32 16.62 -11.04 -15.93
C MET A 32 16.35 -10.60 -17.38
N LYS A 33 16.24 -9.29 -17.66
CA LYS A 33 15.87 -8.71 -18.97
C LYS A 33 14.56 -9.30 -19.54
N ARG A 34 13.51 -9.29 -18.73
CA ARG A 34 12.17 -9.81 -19.02
C ARG A 34 11.10 -8.72 -18.93
N ASP A 35 10.01 -8.94 -19.66
CA ASP A 35 8.79 -8.14 -19.53
C ASP A 35 8.06 -8.47 -18.22
N VAL A 36 7.48 -7.45 -17.57
CA VAL A 36 6.49 -7.65 -16.49
C VAL A 36 5.11 -7.78 -17.10
N ARG A 37 4.36 -8.79 -16.65
CA ARG A 37 2.91 -8.89 -16.86
C ARG A 37 2.19 -8.95 -15.52
N ILE A 38 0.98 -8.41 -15.46
CA ILE A 38 0.14 -8.43 -14.26
C ILE A 38 -1.19 -9.07 -14.65
N HIS A 39 -1.56 -10.16 -13.98
CA HIS A 39 -2.83 -10.85 -14.19
C HIS A 39 -3.68 -10.73 -12.93
N PHE A 40 -4.90 -10.22 -13.06
CA PHE A 40 -5.86 -10.12 -11.96
C PHE A 40 -6.97 -11.16 -12.12
N HIS A 41 -7.17 -11.99 -11.09
CA HIS A 41 -8.24 -12.97 -11.03
C HIS A 41 -9.18 -12.65 -9.87
N ASN A 42 -10.38 -12.16 -10.20
CA ASN A 42 -11.39 -11.68 -9.24
C ASN A 42 -10.86 -10.61 -8.26
N HIS A 43 -9.75 -9.93 -8.58
CA HIS A 43 -9.14 -8.92 -7.73
C HIS A 43 -9.53 -7.50 -8.19
N ILE A 44 -9.93 -6.66 -7.24
CA ILE A 44 -10.48 -5.32 -7.49
C ILE A 44 -9.57 -4.39 -8.30
N PHE A 45 -8.25 -4.37 -8.07
CA PHE A 45 -7.33 -3.58 -8.90
C PHE A 45 -7.36 -3.97 -10.38
N GLY A 46 -7.86 -5.15 -10.75
CA GLY A 46 -8.11 -5.52 -12.15
C GLY A 46 -9.03 -4.56 -12.90
N THR A 47 -9.91 -3.83 -12.20
CA THR A 47 -10.75 -2.77 -12.80
C THR A 47 -9.95 -1.57 -13.33
N LEU A 48 -8.69 -1.41 -12.92
CA LEU A 48 -7.77 -0.41 -13.48
C LEU A 48 -7.16 -0.86 -14.82
N PHE A 49 -7.08 -2.17 -15.08
CA PHE A 49 -6.35 -2.76 -16.19
C PHE A 49 -7.32 -3.48 -17.15
N PRO A 50 -7.64 -2.93 -18.34
CA PRO A 50 -8.65 -3.51 -19.24
C PRO A 50 -8.27 -4.86 -19.88
N GLN A 51 -7.12 -5.44 -19.53
CA GLN A 51 -6.65 -6.73 -20.01
C GLN A 51 -7.27 -7.89 -19.21
N HIS A 52 -8.56 -8.13 -19.42
CA HIS A 52 -9.21 -9.36 -18.97
C HIS A 52 -9.05 -10.46 -20.02
N VAL A 53 -8.20 -11.45 -19.73
CA VAL A 53 -8.17 -12.73 -20.44
C VAL A 53 -8.38 -13.85 -19.42
N HIS A 54 -9.63 -14.32 -19.32
CA HIS A 54 -9.90 -15.64 -18.75
C HIS A 54 -9.55 -16.69 -19.80
N SER A 55 -8.45 -17.41 -19.58
CA SER A 55 -8.21 -18.71 -20.20
C SER A 55 -7.37 -19.57 -19.27
N GLU A 56 -7.63 -20.87 -19.25
CA GLU A 56 -6.84 -21.85 -18.52
C GLU A 56 -5.52 -22.09 -19.28
N VAL A 57 -4.55 -21.20 -19.09
CA VAL A 57 -3.21 -21.40 -19.65
C VAL A 57 -2.45 -22.38 -18.77
N GLN A 58 -1.96 -23.48 -19.36
CA GLN A 58 -0.98 -24.34 -18.71
C GLN A 58 0.33 -23.56 -18.54
N GLN A 59 0.53 -22.97 -17.36
CA GLN A 59 1.71 -22.20 -17.00
C GLN A 59 2.52 -22.92 -15.91
N ILE A 60 3.85 -22.81 -15.96
CA ILE A 60 4.70 -23.29 -14.88
C ILE A 60 4.56 -22.32 -13.71
N HIS A 61 3.78 -22.74 -12.71
CA HIS A 61 3.56 -21.95 -11.49
C HIS A 61 4.77 -22.07 -10.57
N LEU A 62 5.47 -20.95 -10.35
CA LEU A 62 6.24 -20.79 -9.12
C LEU A 62 5.23 -20.56 -7.98
N ARG A 63 4.72 -21.67 -7.43
CA ARG A 63 3.82 -21.66 -6.28
C ARG A 63 4.59 -21.24 -5.02
N LEU A 64 4.77 -19.94 -4.86
CA LEU A 64 5.10 -19.31 -3.58
C LEU A 64 3.86 -19.28 -2.67
N ILE A 65 3.16 -20.43 -2.56
CA ILE A 65 2.03 -20.61 -1.64
C ILE A 65 2.58 -21.00 -0.29
N ASP A 66 3.26 -20.03 0.31
CA ASP A 66 3.35 -19.91 1.75
C ASP A 66 2.77 -18.54 2.12
N LYS A 67 2.21 -18.38 3.33
CA LYS A 67 1.51 -17.13 3.69
C LYS A 67 2.43 -15.90 3.73
N VAL A 68 3.75 -16.12 3.65
CA VAL A 68 4.81 -15.12 3.56
C VAL A 68 5.81 -15.59 2.51
N GLY A 69 5.78 -15.03 1.31
CA GLY A 69 6.72 -15.36 0.25
C GLY A 69 8.11 -14.77 0.52
N LYS A 70 9.12 -15.65 0.70
CA LYS A 70 10.51 -15.30 0.99
C LYS A 70 11.48 -15.40 -0.20
N ALA A 71 10.97 -15.64 -1.41
CA ALA A 71 11.80 -15.79 -2.61
C ALA A 71 12.59 -14.51 -2.92
N THR A 72 13.76 -14.69 -3.51
CA THR A 72 14.71 -13.65 -3.90
C THR A 72 15.06 -13.80 -5.38
N LEU A 73 15.85 -12.88 -5.95
CA LEU A 73 16.36 -13.01 -7.32
C LEU A 73 17.12 -14.33 -7.54
N GLN A 74 17.82 -14.84 -6.52
CA GLN A 74 18.60 -16.09 -6.62
C GLN A 74 17.73 -17.32 -6.86
N ASP A 75 16.49 -17.33 -6.36
CA ASP A 75 15.52 -18.40 -6.59
C ASP A 75 14.98 -18.39 -8.05
N PHE A 76 15.12 -17.26 -8.75
CA PHE A 76 14.66 -17.06 -10.13
C PHE A 76 15.75 -17.26 -11.19
N LEU A 77 17.03 -17.00 -10.88
CA LEU A 77 18.14 -17.19 -11.83
C LEU A 77 18.20 -18.60 -12.47
N PRO A 78 17.98 -19.72 -11.73
CA PRO A 78 17.93 -21.06 -12.33
C PRO A 78 16.82 -21.25 -13.38
N LEU A 79 15.80 -20.37 -13.39
CA LEU A 79 14.65 -20.43 -14.29
C LEU A 79 14.82 -19.56 -15.55
N GLU A 80 16.02 -19.03 -15.81
CA GLU A 80 16.30 -18.14 -16.95
C GLU A 80 15.84 -18.72 -18.31
N GLN A 81 15.84 -20.04 -18.47
CA GLN A 81 15.41 -20.70 -19.71
C GLN A 81 13.89 -20.78 -19.92
N ILE A 82 13.07 -20.58 -18.89
CA ILE A 82 11.60 -20.63 -18.99
C ILE A 82 11.07 -19.37 -19.68
N ASP A 83 10.19 -19.48 -20.68
CA ASP A 83 9.68 -18.31 -21.40
C ASP A 83 8.75 -17.43 -20.56
N ASP A 84 7.82 -18.00 -19.79
CA ASP A 84 6.91 -17.27 -18.91
C ASP A 84 6.92 -17.87 -17.49
N ILE A 85 7.27 -17.05 -16.50
CA ILE A 85 7.35 -17.45 -15.09
C ILE A 85 6.18 -16.83 -14.34
N VAL A 86 5.25 -17.65 -13.85
CA VAL A 86 4.10 -17.15 -13.08
C VAL A 86 4.39 -17.15 -11.59
N VAL A 87 4.21 -15.98 -10.96
CA VAL A 87 4.42 -15.76 -9.52
C VAL A 87 3.08 -15.55 -8.84
N THR A 88 2.74 -16.43 -7.90
CA THR A 88 1.53 -16.35 -7.06
C THR A 88 1.97 -16.41 -5.60
N CYS A 89 1.74 -15.35 -4.81
CA CYS A 89 2.56 -15.13 -3.60
C CYS A 89 1.83 -14.64 -2.34
N ASN A 90 0.55 -14.24 -2.43
CA ASN A 90 -0.21 -13.56 -1.37
C ASN A 90 0.42 -12.27 -0.81
N TRP A 91 1.44 -12.39 0.04
CA TRP A 91 2.17 -11.31 0.71
C TRP A 91 3.69 -11.62 0.61
N PHE A 92 4.51 -10.68 0.12
CA PHE A 92 5.97 -10.83 0.10
C PHE A 92 6.60 -10.36 1.42
N SER A 93 7.63 -11.06 1.93
CA SER A 93 8.43 -10.54 3.05
C SER A 93 9.32 -9.38 2.62
N LEU A 94 9.69 -8.51 3.56
CA LEU A 94 10.61 -7.39 3.28
C LEU A 94 11.96 -7.87 2.73
N THR A 95 12.43 -9.05 3.13
CA THR A 95 13.66 -9.70 2.62
C THR A 95 13.60 -10.08 1.14
N SER A 96 12.40 -10.15 0.55
CA SER A 96 12.19 -10.39 -0.88
C SER A 96 12.20 -9.11 -1.72
N VAL A 97 12.17 -7.94 -1.08
CA VAL A 97 12.05 -6.64 -1.74
C VAL A 97 13.45 -6.10 -2.04
N ASP A 98 13.93 -6.36 -3.26
CA ASP A 98 15.21 -5.84 -3.76
C ASP A 98 15.14 -4.31 -3.97
N ASN A 99 15.94 -3.56 -3.19
CA ASN A 99 15.99 -2.09 -3.21
C ASN A 99 16.69 -1.48 -4.44
N THR A 100 17.33 -2.27 -5.30
CA THR A 100 18.28 -1.77 -6.33
C THR A 100 17.70 -0.74 -7.30
N TYR A 101 16.38 -0.76 -7.55
CA TYR A 101 15.71 0.11 -8.53
C TYR A 101 14.46 0.79 -7.96
N TYR A 102 14.46 1.00 -6.65
CA TYR A 102 13.29 1.42 -5.91
C TYR A 102 12.71 2.73 -6.47
N THR A 103 13.54 3.75 -6.70
CA THR A 103 13.12 5.06 -7.23
C THR A 103 12.60 4.98 -8.69
N GLU A 104 13.22 4.18 -9.55
CA GLU A 104 12.80 3.98 -10.94
C GLU A 104 11.41 3.34 -11.01
N PHE A 105 11.17 2.32 -10.19
CA PHE A 105 9.88 1.63 -10.15
C PHE A 105 8.73 2.59 -9.82
N TYR A 106 8.86 3.43 -8.79
CA TYR A 106 7.78 4.35 -8.42
C TYR A 106 7.55 5.47 -9.43
N ARG A 107 8.59 5.88 -10.16
CA ARG A 107 8.44 6.79 -11.30
C ARG A 107 7.65 6.14 -12.43
N GLU A 108 7.93 4.88 -12.78
CA GLU A 108 7.14 4.13 -13.78
C GLU A 108 5.71 3.83 -13.27
N LEU A 109 5.54 3.55 -11.97
CA LEU A 109 4.25 3.20 -11.38
C LEU A 109 3.19 4.29 -11.59
N TYR A 110 3.48 5.53 -11.16
CA TYR A 110 2.49 6.62 -11.17
C TYR A 110 2.36 7.35 -12.51
N THR A 111 3.37 7.24 -13.39
CA THR A 111 3.30 7.83 -14.74
C THR A 111 2.73 6.87 -15.79
N THR A 112 2.91 5.56 -15.62
CA THR A 112 2.74 4.58 -16.70
C THR A 112 1.79 3.43 -16.32
N LEU A 113 2.01 2.78 -15.17
CA LEU A 113 1.24 1.59 -14.79
C LEU A 113 -0.15 1.92 -14.23
N ILE A 114 -0.24 2.95 -13.39
CA ILE A 114 -1.50 3.53 -12.92
C ILE A 114 -1.35 5.05 -13.03
N PRO A 115 -1.75 5.67 -14.16
CA PRO A 115 -1.54 7.10 -14.37
C PRO A 115 -2.36 7.90 -13.36
N VAL A 116 -1.67 8.53 -12.42
CA VAL A 116 -2.28 9.38 -11.38
C VAL A 116 -2.33 10.80 -11.89
N ARG A 117 -3.44 11.50 -11.65
CA ARG A 117 -3.47 12.96 -11.84
C ARG A 117 -2.83 13.60 -10.62
N PRO A 118 -1.69 14.31 -10.75
CA PRO A 118 -0.99 14.86 -9.59
C PRO A 118 -1.88 15.87 -8.87
N LEU A 119 -2.17 15.60 -7.60
CA LEU A 119 -2.81 16.53 -6.66
C LEU A 119 -1.75 17.07 -5.70
N ILE A 120 -0.78 17.79 -6.25
CA ILE A 120 0.21 18.52 -5.47
C ILE A 120 -0.45 19.82 -4.99
N HIS A 121 -0.89 19.84 -3.73
CA HIS A 121 -1.13 21.10 -3.05
C HIS A 121 0.18 21.92 -3.04
N PRO A 122 0.15 23.23 -3.37
CA PRO A 122 1.36 24.01 -3.59
C PRO A 122 2.13 24.37 -2.30
N PHE A 123 1.56 24.04 -1.14
CA PHE A 123 2.16 24.25 0.18
C PHE A 123 2.76 22.94 0.72
N SER A 124 3.80 23.05 1.54
CA SER A 124 4.37 21.91 2.26
C SER A 124 3.41 21.42 3.35
N TYR A 125 3.30 20.11 3.55
CA TYR A 125 2.42 19.51 4.56
C TYR A 125 3.06 18.30 5.24
N HIS A 126 2.51 17.97 6.41
CA HIS A 126 2.76 16.71 7.12
C HIS A 126 1.56 15.77 6.91
N VAL A 127 1.74 14.47 7.18
CA VAL A 127 0.64 13.48 7.12
C VAL A 127 0.34 12.94 8.50
N LEU A 128 -0.96 12.82 8.82
CA LEU A 128 -1.46 12.03 9.94
C LEU A 128 -2.38 10.92 9.43
N HIS A 129 -1.90 9.68 9.47
CA HIS A 129 -2.64 8.50 9.01
C HIS A 129 -3.15 7.65 10.18
N CYS A 130 -4.48 7.57 10.36
CA CYS A 130 -5.14 6.82 11.42
C CYS A 130 -5.85 5.57 10.87
N ARG A 131 -5.34 4.37 11.17
CA ARG A 131 -5.92 3.10 10.72
C ARG A 131 -6.92 2.54 11.75
N LEU A 132 -8.21 2.51 11.42
CA LEU A 132 -9.32 2.23 12.36
C LEU A 132 -10.49 1.39 11.80
N GLY A 133 -10.45 0.95 10.55
CA GLY A 133 -11.54 0.22 9.87
C GLY A 133 -11.57 -1.30 10.08
N ASP A 134 -12.23 -2.00 9.15
CA ASP A 134 -12.63 -3.42 9.20
C ASP A 134 -11.47 -4.45 9.24
N LYS A 135 -10.21 -4.02 9.25
CA LYS A 135 -9.10 -4.86 9.73
C LYS A 135 -9.39 -5.44 11.12
N TYR A 136 -10.12 -4.68 11.95
CA TYR A 136 -10.64 -5.09 13.25
C TYR A 136 -11.82 -6.09 13.19
N LEU A 137 -12.41 -6.33 12.03
CA LEU A 137 -13.53 -7.27 11.82
C LEU A 137 -13.10 -8.53 11.07
N THR A 138 -12.19 -8.42 10.10
CA THR A 138 -11.79 -9.54 9.22
C THR A 138 -10.48 -10.21 9.66
N GLU A 139 -9.41 -9.45 9.96
CA GLU A 139 -8.14 -10.03 10.42
C GLU A 139 -8.15 -10.41 11.90
N ALA A 140 -8.95 -9.71 12.73
CA ALA A 140 -9.02 -9.94 14.18
C ALA A 140 -9.56 -11.33 14.59
N THR A 141 -10.19 -12.07 13.67
CA THR A 141 -10.65 -13.45 13.89
C THR A 141 -9.52 -14.48 13.81
N SER A 142 -8.36 -14.13 13.26
CA SER A 142 -7.24 -15.06 13.03
C SER A 142 -5.87 -14.55 13.48
N CYS A 143 -5.69 -13.24 13.62
CA CYS A 143 -4.52 -12.63 14.26
C CYS A 143 -4.97 -11.81 15.47
N LYS A 144 -4.31 -11.98 16.62
CA LYS A 144 -4.63 -11.29 17.89
C LYS A 144 -4.78 -9.79 17.65
N GLY A 145 -6.01 -9.28 17.77
CA GLY A 145 -6.37 -7.93 17.33
C GLY A 145 -5.52 -6.84 17.99
N ASP A 146 -4.85 -6.03 17.17
CA ASP A 146 -4.00 -4.92 17.61
C ASP A 146 -4.85 -3.73 18.09
N ASN A 147 -5.44 -3.86 19.28
CA ASN A 147 -6.37 -2.89 19.86
C ASN A 147 -5.68 -1.63 20.44
N ARG A 148 -4.52 -1.21 19.89
CA ARG A 148 -3.70 -0.13 20.45
C ARG A 148 -4.42 1.22 20.51
N ILE A 149 -5.28 1.55 19.54
CA ILE A 149 -6.10 2.79 19.60
C ILE A 149 -7.27 2.64 20.59
N GLY A 150 -7.94 1.49 20.71
CA GLY A 150 -8.81 1.12 21.85
C GLY A 150 -10.08 1.93 22.16
N SER A 151 -10.13 3.24 21.86
CA SER A 151 -11.26 4.14 22.07
C SER A 151 -11.05 5.50 21.39
N ILE A 152 -12.12 6.27 21.21
CA ILE A 152 -12.05 7.66 20.74
C ILE A 152 -11.26 8.56 21.72
N ALA A 153 -11.25 8.23 23.02
CA ALA A 153 -10.53 9.02 24.04
C ALA A 153 -9.00 8.99 23.83
N LYS A 154 -8.44 7.84 23.39
CA LYS A 154 -7.03 7.73 23.01
C LYS A 154 -6.71 8.50 21.73
N LEU A 155 -7.61 8.49 20.74
CA LEU A 155 -7.45 9.31 19.53
C LEU A 155 -7.37 10.81 19.87
N LYS A 156 -8.15 11.28 20.84
CA LYS A 156 -8.07 12.68 21.30
C LYS A 156 -6.68 13.02 21.86
N SER A 157 -6.14 12.22 22.79
CA SER A 157 -4.80 12.45 23.36
C SER A 157 -3.74 12.56 22.25
N LEU A 158 -3.82 11.65 21.26
CA LEU A 158 -2.91 11.64 20.13
C LEU A 158 -3.04 12.89 19.24
N VAL A 159 -4.26 13.38 19.01
CA VAL A 159 -4.51 14.61 18.27
C VAL A 159 -3.99 15.84 19.04
N ASP A 160 -4.18 15.88 20.36
CA ASP A 160 -3.65 16.96 21.22
C ASP A 160 -2.11 16.98 21.20
N GLU A 161 -1.46 15.80 21.32
CA GLU A 161 0.00 15.62 21.18
C GLU A 161 0.51 15.98 19.77
N TYR A 162 -0.22 15.61 18.72
CA TYR A 162 0.14 15.91 17.33
C TYR A 162 0.03 17.42 17.03
N ASN A 163 -1.02 18.07 17.52
CA ASN A 163 -1.19 19.52 17.40
C ASN A 163 -0.07 20.29 18.11
N ALA A 164 0.47 19.76 19.22
CA ALA A 164 1.61 20.35 19.93
C ALA A 164 2.91 20.38 19.10
N LEU A 165 3.01 19.61 18.01
CA LEU A 165 4.12 19.68 17.05
C LEU A 165 4.09 20.95 16.19
N GLY A 166 2.98 21.71 16.19
CA GLY A 166 2.89 23.03 15.57
C GLY A 166 2.80 23.04 14.03
N HIS A 167 2.47 21.91 13.41
CA HIS A 167 2.32 21.80 11.95
C HIS A 167 1.28 22.78 11.39
N GLU A 168 1.63 23.46 10.29
CA GLU A 168 0.76 24.47 9.64
C GLU A 168 -0.30 23.83 8.72
N HIS A 169 0.09 22.78 7.99
CA HIS A 169 -0.77 22.02 7.08
C HIS A 169 -0.62 20.51 7.33
N THR A 170 -1.74 19.82 7.46
CA THR A 170 -1.77 18.36 7.67
C THR A 170 -2.73 17.67 6.70
N LEU A 171 -2.21 16.75 5.90
CA LEU A 171 -3.03 15.77 5.19
C LEU A 171 -3.48 14.69 6.20
N VAL A 172 -4.78 14.61 6.47
CA VAL A 172 -5.37 13.61 7.37
C VAL A 172 -5.98 12.46 6.57
N CYS A 173 -5.58 11.24 6.90
CA CYS A 173 -5.95 10.03 6.17
C CYS A 173 -6.46 8.96 7.12
N SER A 174 -7.54 8.26 6.74
CA SER A 174 -8.07 7.13 7.50
C SER A 174 -8.88 6.24 6.58
N ASP A 175 -9.08 4.98 6.97
CA ASP A 175 -10.02 4.03 6.36
C ASP A 175 -11.45 4.17 6.91
N SER A 176 -11.74 5.21 7.71
CA SER A 176 -13.06 5.49 8.28
C SER A 176 -13.46 6.95 8.11
N ALA A 177 -14.60 7.20 7.44
CA ALA A 177 -15.12 8.54 7.17
C ALA A 177 -15.42 9.34 8.46
N SER A 178 -15.84 8.67 9.54
CA SER A 178 -16.07 9.32 10.84
C SER A 178 -14.77 9.80 11.48
N ILE A 179 -13.67 9.10 11.26
CA ILE A 179 -12.32 9.47 11.72
C ILE A 179 -11.77 10.61 10.87
N VAL A 180 -11.90 10.56 9.53
CA VAL A 180 -11.52 11.69 8.66
C VAL A 180 -12.25 12.96 9.09
N LYS A 181 -13.58 12.89 9.28
CA LYS A 181 -14.38 14.02 9.78
C LYS A 181 -13.91 14.52 11.16
N HIS A 182 -13.56 13.62 12.07
CA HIS A 182 -13.03 13.98 13.39
C HIS A 182 -11.68 14.71 13.27
N LEU A 183 -10.73 14.17 12.49
CA LEU A 183 -9.41 14.76 12.28
C LEU A 183 -9.50 16.12 11.59
N LEU A 184 -10.33 16.27 10.56
CA LEU A 184 -10.60 17.56 9.90
C LEU A 184 -11.14 18.64 10.85
N THR A 185 -11.79 18.24 11.95
CA THR A 185 -12.34 19.17 12.94
C THR A 185 -11.32 19.54 14.02
N HIS A 186 -10.40 18.63 14.38
CA HIS A 186 -9.56 18.76 15.59
C HIS A 186 -8.06 18.92 15.30
N VAL A 187 -7.58 18.59 14.10
CA VAL A 187 -6.17 18.80 13.71
C VAL A 187 -6.04 20.16 13.03
N LYS A 188 -5.09 20.99 13.49
CA LYS A 188 -4.89 22.32 12.94
C LYS A 188 -4.41 22.25 11.47
N GLY A 189 -5.03 23.06 10.61
CA GLY A 189 -4.68 23.11 9.19
C GLY A 189 -4.92 21.81 8.42
N ALA A 190 -5.86 20.99 8.91
CA ALA A 190 -6.17 19.70 8.30
C ALA A 190 -6.91 19.82 6.97
N PHE A 191 -6.52 18.97 6.01
CA PHE A 191 -7.24 18.72 4.77
C PHE A 191 -7.20 17.21 4.46
N ALA A 192 -8.12 16.75 3.60
CA ALA A 192 -8.20 15.34 3.21
C ALA A 192 -8.40 15.26 1.69
N ILE A 193 -7.73 14.27 1.06
CA ILE A 193 -7.95 13.92 -0.34
C ILE A 193 -9.15 12.96 -0.41
N CYS A 194 -9.17 11.92 0.41
CA CYS A 194 -10.31 11.00 0.52
C CYS A 194 -11.20 11.33 1.73
N GLN A 195 -12.36 11.98 1.51
CA GLN A 195 -13.33 12.25 2.58
C GLN A 195 -14.28 11.08 2.89
N GLN A 196 -14.51 10.20 1.91
CA GLN A 196 -15.31 8.97 2.04
C GLN A 196 -14.39 7.78 1.78
N PRO A 197 -13.48 7.45 2.72
CA PRO A 197 -12.56 6.35 2.54
C PRO A 197 -13.29 5.03 2.49
N TYR A 198 -12.79 4.17 1.60
CA TYR A 198 -13.31 2.86 1.30
C TYR A 198 -12.12 1.90 1.44
N HIS A 199 -12.29 0.82 2.19
CA HIS A 199 -11.19 -0.10 2.42
C HIS A 199 -11.07 -1.09 1.26
N ILE A 200 -9.95 -1.03 0.53
CA ILE A 200 -9.57 -2.08 -0.41
C ILE A 200 -8.94 -3.26 0.34
N ALA A 201 -9.78 -4.05 1.00
CA ALA A 201 -9.47 -5.43 1.33
C ALA A 201 -10.64 -6.36 0.96
N TYR A 202 -10.23 -7.56 0.55
CA TYR A 202 -10.86 -8.83 0.85
C TYR A 202 -12.38 -8.86 1.07
N ASN A 203 -13.05 -9.28 -0.01
CA ASN A 203 -14.38 -9.87 0.00
C ASN A 203 -15.46 -9.13 0.78
N SER A 204 -15.77 -7.93 0.31
CA SER A 204 -17.08 -7.33 0.54
C SER A 204 -17.92 -7.37 -0.74
N PRO A 205 -18.77 -8.40 -0.95
CA PRO A 205 -19.65 -8.51 -2.11
C PRO A 205 -20.74 -7.41 -2.16
N THR A 206 -20.78 -6.53 -1.17
CA THR A 206 -21.70 -5.39 -1.04
C THR A 206 -21.08 -4.04 -1.38
N ILE A 207 -19.75 -3.93 -1.58
CA ILE A 207 -19.15 -2.65 -1.98
C ILE A 207 -19.01 -2.59 -3.50
N HIS A 208 -19.92 -1.85 -4.12
CA HIS A 208 -19.72 -1.30 -5.46
C HIS A 208 -18.58 -0.26 -5.40
N ILE A 209 -17.32 -0.71 -5.40
CA ILE A 209 -16.20 0.23 -5.42
C ILE A 209 -16.11 0.85 -6.82
N HIS A 210 -16.28 2.17 -6.88
CA HIS A 210 -16.19 2.89 -8.13
C HIS A 210 -14.71 3.07 -8.51
N LYS A 211 -14.42 3.09 -9.81
CA LYS A 211 -13.04 3.24 -10.31
C LYS A 211 -12.39 4.54 -9.82
N ASP A 212 -13.20 5.60 -9.66
CA ASP A 212 -12.77 6.91 -9.19
C ASP A 212 -12.40 6.91 -7.70
N ASP A 213 -13.05 6.05 -6.90
CA ASP A 213 -12.63 5.79 -5.52
C ASP A 213 -11.19 5.26 -5.53
N ILE A 214 -10.93 4.21 -6.33
CA ILE A 214 -9.61 3.57 -6.49
C ILE A 214 -8.53 4.60 -6.84
N TYR A 215 -8.81 5.51 -7.79
CA TYR A 215 -7.88 6.58 -8.12
C TYR A 215 -7.67 7.57 -6.96
N THR A 216 -8.70 7.90 -6.19
CA THR A 216 -8.62 8.87 -5.07
C THR A 216 -7.69 8.38 -3.95
N MET A 217 -7.73 7.09 -3.59
CA MET A 217 -6.76 6.52 -2.63
C MET A 217 -5.33 6.51 -3.20
N ILE A 218 -5.17 6.25 -4.50
CA ILE A 218 -3.85 6.21 -5.13
C ILE A 218 -3.25 7.63 -5.20
N GLN A 219 -4.07 8.65 -5.44
CA GLN A 219 -3.71 10.06 -5.28
C GLN A 219 -3.32 10.40 -3.83
N GLU A 220 -4.08 9.92 -2.85
CA GLU A 220 -3.73 10.12 -1.43
C GLU A 220 -2.40 9.45 -1.06
N HIS A 221 -2.12 8.25 -1.60
CA HIS A 221 -0.84 7.57 -1.42
C HIS A 221 0.33 8.32 -2.09
N GLU A 222 0.14 8.81 -3.32
CA GLU A 222 1.13 9.63 -4.03
C GLU A 222 1.45 10.91 -3.23
N ALA A 223 0.42 11.61 -2.74
CA ALA A 223 0.58 12.79 -1.90
C ALA A 223 1.38 12.50 -0.61
N MET A 224 1.20 11.34 0.03
CA MET A 224 2.03 10.96 1.18
C MET A 224 3.52 10.90 0.85
N THR A 225 3.91 10.55 -0.38
CA THR A 225 5.33 10.50 -0.81
C THR A 225 5.98 11.87 -0.93
N HIS A 226 5.20 12.96 -0.95
CA HIS A 226 5.69 14.34 -1.02
C HIS A 226 5.59 15.09 0.32
N ALA A 227 5.16 14.42 1.40
CA ALA A 227 5.02 15.03 2.71
C ALA A 227 6.38 15.28 3.39
N LEU A 228 6.45 16.28 4.27
CA LEU A 228 7.65 16.56 5.08
C LEU A 228 7.92 15.46 6.12
N THR A 229 6.87 14.90 6.70
CA THR A 229 6.91 13.72 7.59
C THR A 229 5.59 12.99 7.51
N ILE A 230 5.59 11.66 7.64
CA ILE A 230 4.39 10.87 7.86
C ILE A 230 4.35 10.46 9.33
N THR A 231 3.23 10.66 10.00
CA THR A 231 2.96 10.11 11.32
C THR A 231 1.77 9.16 11.21
N LYS A 232 1.97 7.88 11.56
CA LYS A 232 0.92 6.87 11.50
C LYS A 232 0.51 6.36 12.88
N VAL A 233 -0.77 6.03 13.01
CA VAL A 233 -1.35 5.37 14.17
C VAL A 233 -1.73 3.94 13.78
N ALA A 234 -1.31 2.97 14.61
CA ALA A 234 -1.37 1.53 14.35
C ALA A 234 -0.56 1.05 13.11
N TYR A 235 -0.56 -0.25 12.85
CA TYR A 235 0.17 -0.86 11.73
C TYR A 235 -0.66 -0.83 10.43
N SER A 236 -0.17 -0.10 9.44
CA SER A 236 -0.68 -0.09 8.07
C SER A 236 0.50 -0.07 7.10
N GLY A 237 0.49 -0.96 6.10
CA GLY A 237 1.49 -1.01 5.04
C GLY A 237 1.43 0.20 4.09
N PHE A 238 0.31 0.91 4.06
CA PHE A 238 0.04 2.06 3.20
C PHE A 238 1.01 3.24 3.47
N PRO A 239 1.02 3.88 4.67
CA PRO A 239 1.99 4.93 4.99
C PRO A 239 3.44 4.43 5.08
N ILE A 240 3.67 3.13 5.37
CA ILE A 240 5.03 2.56 5.35
C ILE A 240 5.60 2.55 3.93
N THR A 241 4.78 2.14 2.95
CA THR A 241 5.19 2.12 1.55
C THR A 241 5.39 3.55 1.06
N ALA A 242 4.45 4.47 1.28
CA ALA A 242 4.60 5.87 0.90
C ALA A 242 5.83 6.56 1.51
N ALA A 243 6.14 6.30 2.79
CA ALA A 243 7.34 6.83 3.45
C ALA A 243 8.63 6.39 2.75
N ARG A 244 8.72 5.10 2.42
CA ARG A 244 9.87 4.54 1.71
C ARG A 244 9.98 5.13 0.30
N ILE A 245 8.87 5.31 -0.44
CA ILE A 245 8.85 5.96 -1.78
C ILE A 245 9.51 7.33 -1.77
N GLY A 246 9.01 8.22 -0.91
CA GLY A 246 9.45 9.60 -0.87
C GLY A 246 10.72 9.84 -0.04
N SER A 247 11.31 8.79 0.54
CA SER A 247 12.31 8.91 1.61
C SER A 247 11.84 9.81 2.78
N VAL A 248 10.53 9.80 3.06
CA VAL A 248 9.88 10.66 4.05
C VAL A 248 10.06 10.07 5.46
N PRO A 249 10.50 10.85 6.46
CA PRO A 249 10.56 10.40 7.85
C PRO A 249 9.21 9.88 8.35
N LEU A 250 9.16 8.59 8.68
CA LEU A 250 7.97 7.93 9.24
C LEU A 250 8.06 7.82 10.75
N TYR A 251 7.02 8.30 11.42
CA TYR A 251 6.82 8.14 12.85
C TYR A 251 5.62 7.25 13.12
N ILE A 252 5.70 6.44 14.18
CA ILE A 252 4.58 5.64 14.67
C ILE A 252 4.23 6.11 16.08
N TYR A 253 2.94 6.31 16.34
CA TYR A 253 2.40 6.29 17.69
C TYR A 253 2.14 4.86 18.12
N GLU A 254 2.97 4.36 19.04
CA GLU A 254 2.77 3.11 19.76
C GLU A 254 2.79 3.42 21.26
N ASP A 255 1.79 2.92 21.99
CA ASP A 255 1.66 3.07 23.46
C ASP A 255 1.78 4.52 23.95
N ASN A 256 1.15 5.45 23.22
CA ASN A 256 1.19 6.91 23.44
C ASN A 256 2.61 7.52 23.36
N VAL A 257 3.53 6.89 22.61
CA VAL A 257 4.86 7.44 22.34
C VAL A 257 5.07 7.52 20.83
N ARG A 258 5.39 8.71 20.33
CA ARG A 258 5.80 8.94 18.93
C ARG A 258 7.27 8.54 18.76
N LYS A 259 7.52 7.45 18.02
CA LYS A 259 8.86 6.93 17.73
C LYS A 259 9.16 7.03 16.23
N LEU A 260 10.42 7.28 15.86
CA LEU A 260 10.87 7.16 14.47
C LEU A 260 10.86 5.67 14.09
N TYR A 261 10.35 5.35 12.90
CA TYR A 261 10.36 3.99 12.37
C TYR A 261 11.63 3.74 11.57
N ASN A 262 12.56 3.01 12.18
CA ASN A 262 13.89 2.77 11.59
C ASN A 262 13.92 1.62 10.59
N ASP A 263 12.90 0.75 10.55
CA ASP A 263 12.81 -0.42 9.64
C ASP A 263 12.43 -0.01 8.19
N LEU A 264 12.89 1.15 7.73
CA LEU A 264 12.76 1.61 6.34
C LEU A 264 13.97 1.22 5.47
N LEU A 265 15.01 0.63 6.08
CA LEU A 265 16.24 0.16 5.44
C LEU A 265 16.17 -1.36 5.14
#